data_AF-A0A1B7VVQ2-F1
#
_entry.id   AF-A0A1B7VVQ2-F1
#
_cell.length_a   1.000
_cell.length_b   1.000
_cell.length_c   1.000
_cell.angle_alpha   90.00
_cell.angle_beta   90.00
_cell.angle_gamma   90.00
#
_symmetry.space_group_name_H-M   'P 1'
#
loop_
_entity.id
_entity.type
_entity.pdbx_description
1 polymer ?
#
loop_
_entity_poly.entity_id
_entity_poly.type
_entity_poly.pdbx_seq_one_letter_code
_entity_poly.pdbx_strand_id
1 'polypeptide(L)'
;MTSFNRSTSRRLQKLTQIPSVWEGDRRPLSSPHTPFTDPEAKGDCILWVDGSEGIVRAMDMVDPALGQEAIVRTLMRAIEHNKSPAKPGTPQKIVVRDREIQFYLRGVFPDQIGRP
;
A
#
# COMPACT_ATOMS: atom_id res chain seq x y z
N MET A 1 5.34 4.26 -17.69
CA MET A 1 4.42 3.25 -17.13
C MET A 1 5.26 2.05 -16.73
N THR A 2 5.53 1.88 -15.45
CA THR A 2 6.27 0.71 -14.96
C THR A 2 5.42 -0.54 -15.20
N SER A 3 5.80 -1.35 -16.18
CA SER A 3 5.08 -2.59 -16.45
C SER A 3 5.31 -3.53 -15.29
N PHE A 4 4.29 -3.77 -14.47
CA PHE A 4 4.34 -4.81 -13.45
C PHE A 4 4.65 -6.16 -14.11
N ASN A 5 5.59 -6.91 -13.52
CA ASN A 5 5.95 -8.22 -14.04
C ASN A 5 4.69 -9.08 -14.06
N ARG A 6 4.26 -9.50 -15.26
CA ARG A 6 3.04 -10.27 -15.49
C ARG A 6 2.95 -11.51 -14.60
N SER A 7 4.10 -12.09 -14.27
CA SER A 7 4.23 -13.24 -13.36
C SER A 7 3.81 -12.92 -11.93
N THR A 8 4.18 -11.73 -11.45
CA THR A 8 3.85 -11.25 -10.11
C THR A 8 2.35 -10.98 -9.99
N SER A 9 1.76 -10.24 -10.93
CA SER A 9 0.30 -10.00 -10.96
C SER A 9 -0.50 -11.30 -10.99
N ARG A 10 -0.07 -12.28 -11.80
CA ARG A 10 -0.75 -13.58 -11.89
C ARG A 10 -0.61 -14.42 -10.62
N ARG A 11 0.48 -14.27 -9.86
CA ARG A 11 0.65 -14.92 -8.55
C ARG A 11 -0.26 -14.30 -7.49
N LEU A 12 -0.40 -12.99 -7.47
CA LEU A 12 -1.31 -12.29 -6.55
C LEU A 12 -2.76 -12.73 -6.76
N GLN A 13 -3.19 -12.82 -8.02
CA GLN A 13 -4.55 -13.31 -8.35
C GLN A 13 -4.81 -14.76 -7.89
N LYS A 14 -3.76 -15.56 -7.66
CA LYS A 14 -3.87 -16.93 -7.14
C LYS A 14 -3.87 -17.02 -5.62
N LEU A 15 -3.52 -15.94 -4.91
CA LEU A 15 -3.57 -15.92 -3.45
C LEU A 15 -5.03 -15.90 -3.00
N THR A 16 -5.33 -16.63 -1.94
CA THR A 16 -6.66 -16.64 -1.33
C THR A 16 -7.09 -15.21 -1.02
N GLN A 17 -8.24 -14.82 -1.54
CA GLN A 17 -8.86 -13.56 -1.19
C GLN A 17 -9.37 -13.65 0.25
N ILE A 18 -9.00 -12.67 1.07
CA ILE A 18 -9.53 -12.52 2.42
C ILE A 18 -10.68 -11.50 2.38
N PRO A 19 -11.75 -11.69 3.17
CA PRO A 19 -12.89 -10.77 3.24
C PRO A 19 -12.53 -9.51 4.05
N SER A 20 -11.41 -8.87 3.70
CA SER A 20 -10.87 -7.69 4.36
C SER A 20 -10.78 -6.53 3.37
N VAL A 21 -10.94 -5.32 3.92
CA VAL A 21 -10.74 -4.06 3.19
C VAL A 21 -9.41 -3.47 3.61
N TRP A 22 -8.53 -3.20 2.64
CA TRP A 22 -7.23 -2.59 2.90
C TRP A 22 -7.24 -1.12 2.50
N GLU A 23 -6.81 -0.28 3.43
CA GLU A 23 -6.73 1.15 3.27
C GLU A 23 -5.27 1.57 3.12
N GLY A 24 -4.98 2.30 2.05
CA GLY A 24 -3.65 2.77 1.71
C GLY A 24 -3.57 4.29 1.64
N ASP A 25 -2.51 4.87 2.17
CA ASP A 25 -2.22 6.30 2.00
C ASP A 25 -0.71 6.53 1.89
N ARG A 26 -0.35 7.61 1.19
CA ARG A 26 1.03 8.12 1.12
C ARG A 26 1.01 9.52 1.70
N ARG A 27 1.74 9.74 2.80
CA ARG A 27 1.79 11.04 3.48
C ARG A 27 3.23 11.51 3.67
N PRO A 28 3.50 12.80 3.41
CA PRO A 28 4.77 13.39 3.79
C PRO A 28 4.91 13.38 5.31
N LEU A 29 6.06 12.92 5.81
CA LEU A 29 6.44 13.03 7.22
C LEU A 29 6.91 14.46 7.51
N SER A 30 6.05 15.44 7.28
CA SER A 30 6.29 16.80 7.76
C SER A 30 5.84 16.84 9.22
N SER A 31 6.77 16.82 10.17
CA SER A 31 6.45 16.99 11.60
C SER A 31 6.34 18.48 11.94
N PRO A 32 5.16 18.99 12.36
CA PRO A 32 5.10 20.27 13.04
C PRO A 32 5.33 20.19 14.56
N HIS A 33 5.49 18.98 15.17
CA HIS A 33 5.38 18.86 16.63
C HIS A 33 6.26 17.84 17.36
N THR A 34 7.30 17.24 16.76
CA THR A 34 8.23 16.35 17.49
C THR A 34 9.66 16.92 17.54
N PRO A 35 10.13 17.45 18.68
CA PRO A 35 11.49 17.99 18.82
C PRO A 35 12.60 16.92 18.90
N PHE A 36 12.30 15.65 18.62
CA PHE A 36 13.23 14.52 18.82
C PHE A 36 13.38 13.59 17.60
N THR A 37 12.98 14.02 16.41
CA THR A 37 13.22 13.23 15.19
C THR A 37 14.07 14.06 14.25
N ASP A 38 15.20 13.47 13.84
CA ASP A 38 16.22 14.08 13.00
C ASP A 38 15.63 14.95 11.86
N PRO A 39 16.12 16.19 11.67
CA PRO A 39 15.68 17.07 10.58
C PRO A 39 15.97 16.51 9.16
N GLU A 40 16.64 15.36 9.06
CA GLU A 40 16.89 14.61 7.83
C GLU A 40 15.81 13.56 7.49
N ALA A 41 14.81 13.31 8.34
CA ALA A 41 13.71 12.40 8.05
C ALA A 41 12.66 13.00 7.09
N LYS A 42 13.11 13.65 6.01
CA LYS A 42 12.29 14.15 4.89
C LYS A 42 11.85 12.97 4.01
N GLY A 43 11.02 12.09 4.55
CA GLY A 43 10.49 10.93 3.86
C GLY A 43 8.98 11.03 3.64
N ASP A 44 8.49 10.36 2.60
CA ASP A 44 7.07 10.02 2.52
C ASP A 44 6.85 8.67 3.21
N CYS A 45 5.85 8.61 4.08
CA CYS A 45 5.41 7.37 4.68
C CYS A 45 4.25 6.80 3.87
N ILE A 46 4.39 5.53 3.48
CA ILE A 46 3.32 4.73 2.91
C ILE A 46 2.82 3.79 3.98
N LEU A 47 1.51 3.78 4.19
CA LEU A 47 0.86 2.90 5.15
C LEU A 47 -0.24 2.08 4.46
N TRP A 48 -0.28 0.79 4.77
CA TRP A 48 -1.36 -0.12 4.43
C TRP A 48 -1.95 -0.71 5.70
N VAL A 49 -3.25 -0.50 5.90
CA VAL A 49 -3.99 -0.95 7.08
C VAL A 49 -5.09 -1.89 6.64
N ASP A 50 -5.30 -2.96 7.41
CA ASP A 50 -6.52 -3.75 7.30
C ASP A 50 -7.61 -3.07 8.11
N GLY A 51 -8.58 -2.45 7.43
CA GLY A 51 -9.70 -1.76 8.08
C GLY A 51 -10.66 -2.71 8.80
N SER A 52 -10.63 -4.00 8.47
CA SER A 52 -11.48 -5.03 9.11
C SER A 52 -10.87 -5.54 10.41
N GLU A 53 -9.54 -5.72 10.45
CA GLU A 53 -8.82 -6.21 11.64
C GLU A 53 -8.20 -5.08 12.49
N GLY A 54 -8.13 -3.85 12.00
CA GLY A 54 -7.53 -2.70 12.69
C GLY A 54 -6.01 -2.79 12.83
N ILE A 55 -5.34 -3.50 11.92
CA ILE A 55 -3.89 -3.76 11.98
C ILE A 55 -3.15 -3.14 10.81
N VAL A 56 -1.88 -2.76 11.03
CA VAL A 56 -0.98 -2.36 9.95
C VAL A 56 -0.48 -3.60 9.21
N ARG A 57 -0.78 -3.68 7.91
CA ARG A 57 -0.34 -4.76 7.00
C ARG A 57 1.07 -4.47 6.47
N ALA A 58 1.37 -3.22 6.13
CA ALA A 58 2.71 -2.80 5.76
C ALA A 58 2.91 -1.30 5.99
N MET A 59 4.17 -0.93 6.21
CA MET A 59 4.62 0.45 6.25
C MET A 59 5.97 0.53 5.54
N ASP A 60 6.19 1.57 4.75
CA ASP A 60 7.47 1.86 4.12
C ASP A 60 7.75 3.36 4.16
N MET A 61 8.95 3.73 4.57
CA MET A 61 9.45 5.10 4.46
C MET A 61 10.23 5.21 3.16
N VAL A 62 9.75 6.06 2.26
CA VAL A 62 10.31 6.22 0.92
C VAL A 62 10.77 7.65 0.70
N ASP A 63 11.75 7.81 -0.18
CA ASP A 63 12.17 9.13 -0.63
C ASP A 63 10.98 9.83 -1.35
N PRO A 64 10.71 11.11 -1.06
CA PRO A 64 9.66 11.87 -1.76
C PRO A 64 9.83 11.90 -3.29
N ALA A 65 11.07 11.78 -3.78
CA ALA A 65 11.37 11.70 -5.21
C ALA A 65 10.91 10.37 -5.85
N LEU A 66 10.65 9.34 -5.05
CA LEU A 66 10.15 8.06 -5.53
C LEU A 66 8.69 8.22 -5.98
N GLY A 67 8.34 7.79 -7.19
CA GLY A 67 7.00 7.98 -7.75
C GLY A 67 5.90 7.13 -7.08
N GLN A 68 4.69 7.17 -7.63
CA GLN A 68 3.54 6.38 -7.13
C GLN A 68 3.76 4.86 -7.17
N GLU A 69 4.78 4.37 -7.88
CA GLU A 69 5.19 2.97 -7.83
C GLU A 69 5.53 2.48 -6.42
N ALA A 70 5.98 3.39 -5.55
CA ALA A 70 6.35 3.11 -4.18
C ALA A 70 5.17 2.53 -3.40
N ILE A 71 3.96 3.12 -3.55
CA ILE A 71 2.78 2.65 -2.82
C ILE A 71 2.38 1.23 -3.22
N VAL A 72 2.56 0.92 -4.50
CA VAL A 72 2.24 -0.40 -5.03
C VAL A 72 3.28 -1.42 -4.60
N ARG A 73 4.56 -1.06 -4.60
CA ARG A 73 5.61 -1.92 -4.07
C ARG A 73 5.36 -2.27 -2.60
N THR A 74 4.90 -1.32 -1.80
CA THR A 74 4.55 -1.58 -0.39
C THR A 74 3.32 -2.46 -0.26
N LEU A 75 2.29 -2.27 -1.10
CA LEU A 75 1.11 -3.13 -1.14
C LEU A 75 1.47 -4.58 -1.50
N MET A 76 2.26 -4.73 -2.57
CA MET A 76 2.79 -6.01 -3.03
C MET A 76 3.50 -6.74 -1.90
N ARG A 77 4.35 -6.03 -1.17
CA ARG A 77 5.07 -6.57 -0.02
C ARG A 77 4.11 -6.97 1.09
N ALA A 78 3.05 -6.20 1.34
CA ALA A 78 2.02 -6.55 2.33
C ALA A 78 1.29 -7.85 1.99
N ILE A 79 1.04 -8.08 0.69
CA ILE A 79 0.37 -9.28 0.18
C ILE A 79 1.33 -10.49 0.21
N GLU A 80 2.59 -10.31 -0.17
CA GLU A 80 3.58 -11.40 -0.33
C GLU A 80 4.33 -11.75 0.95
N HIS A 81 4.69 -10.74 1.76
CA HIS A 81 5.53 -10.87 2.95
C HIS A 81 4.83 -10.19 4.13
N ASN A 82 3.94 -10.91 4.79
CA ASN A 82 3.30 -10.36 5.96
C ASN A 82 4.27 -10.40 7.15
N LYS A 83 4.91 -9.26 7.46
CA LYS A 83 5.60 -9.07 8.75
C LYS A 83 4.59 -8.88 9.90
N SER A 84 3.30 -8.83 9.61
CA SER A 84 2.21 -8.78 10.59
C SER A 84 1.67 -10.19 10.90
N PRO A 85 1.15 -10.43 12.13
CA PRO A 85 0.65 -11.74 12.57
C PRO A 85 -0.59 -12.23 11.79
N ALA A 86 -1.14 -11.42 10.89
CA ALA A 86 -2.34 -11.77 10.15
C ALA A 86 -2.09 -12.74 8.98
N LYS A 87 -3.15 -13.41 8.54
CA LYS A 87 -3.08 -14.41 7.46
C LYS A 87 -2.64 -13.74 6.14
N PRO A 88 -1.77 -14.39 5.34
CA PRO A 88 -1.44 -13.94 4.00
C PRO A 88 -2.68 -14.03 3.12
N GLY A 89 -2.87 -13.04 2.24
CA GLY A 89 -4.03 -13.01 1.35
C GLY A 89 -4.09 -11.71 0.56
N THR A 90 -4.84 -11.74 -0.53
CA THR A 90 -5.20 -10.50 -1.23
C THR A 90 -6.47 -9.92 -0.62
N PRO A 91 -6.52 -8.61 -0.34
CA PRO A 91 -7.74 -7.99 0.13
C PRO A 91 -8.81 -8.07 -0.95
N GLN A 92 -10.06 -8.26 -0.52
CA GLN A 92 -11.20 -8.19 -1.43
C GLN A 92 -11.40 -6.78 -1.97
N LYS A 93 -11.06 -5.76 -1.17
CA LYS A 93 -11.20 -4.36 -1.54
C LYS A 93 -9.99 -3.53 -1.11
N ILE A 94 -9.51 -2.69 -2.02
CA ILE A 94 -8.48 -1.69 -1.77
C ILE A 94 -9.12 -0.31 -1.85
N VAL A 95 -8.87 0.50 -0.83
CA VAL A 95 -9.33 1.88 -0.72
C VAL A 95 -8.12 2.78 -0.50
N VAL A 96 -8.05 3.88 -1.23
CA VAL A 96 -7.01 4.90 -1.07
C VAL A 96 -7.66 6.27 -1.06
N ARG A 97 -7.08 7.20 -0.30
CA ARG A 97 -7.63 8.56 -0.15
C ARG A 97 -7.37 9.41 -1.39
N ASP A 98 -6.18 9.28 -1.97
CA ASP A 98 -5.75 10.08 -3.11
C ASP A 98 -6.28 9.50 -4.44
N ARG A 99 -6.87 10.36 -5.28
CA ARG A 99 -7.46 9.94 -6.56
C ARG A 99 -6.41 9.52 -7.58
N GLU A 100 -5.25 10.17 -7.62
CA GLU A 100 -4.16 9.81 -8.52
C GLU A 100 -3.65 8.40 -8.20
N ILE A 101 -3.51 8.12 -6.90
CA ILE A 101 -3.17 6.78 -6.40
C ILE A 101 -4.26 5.77 -6.79
N GLN A 102 -5.54 6.13 -6.65
CA GLN A 102 -6.65 5.27 -7.04
C GLN A 102 -6.61 4.90 -8.53
N PHE A 103 -6.36 5.89 -9.40
CA PHE A 103 -6.22 5.65 -10.83
C PHE A 103 -5.00 4.78 -11.16
N TYR A 104 -3.87 5.04 -10.50
CA TYR A 104 -2.65 4.24 -10.67
C TYR A 104 -2.90 2.78 -10.28
N LEU A 105 -3.47 2.55 -9.10
CA LEU A 105 -3.79 1.20 -8.60
C LEU A 105 -4.82 0.49 -9.47
N ARG A 106 -5.77 1.20 -10.08
CA ARG A 106 -6.75 0.59 -11.00
C ARG A 106 -6.08 -0.05 -12.23
N GLY A 107 -4.94 0.49 -12.67
CA GLY A 107 -4.14 -0.12 -13.73
C GLY A 107 -3.44 -1.43 -13.30
N VAL A 108 -3.26 -1.65 -12.00
CA VAL A 108 -2.51 -2.78 -11.44
C VAL A 108 -3.43 -3.84 -10.81
N PHE A 109 -4.45 -3.40 -10.09
CA PHE A 109 -5.43 -4.21 -9.35
C PHE A 109 -6.88 -3.82 -9.71
N PRO A 110 -7.29 -4.02 -10.97
CA PRO A 110 -8.60 -3.56 -11.46
C PRO A 110 -9.78 -4.21 -10.73
N ASP A 111 -9.65 -5.47 -10.31
CA ASP A 111 -10.72 -6.23 -9.65
C ASP A 111 -10.91 -5.89 -8.17
N GLN A 112 -9.89 -5.31 -7.52
CA GLN A 112 -9.86 -5.08 -6.06
C GLN A 112 -10.08 -3.61 -5.70
N ILE A 113 -9.88 -2.66 -6.62
CA ILE A 113 -10.12 -1.24 -6.35
C ILE A 113 -11.63 -0.97 -6.35
N GLY A 114 -12.14 -0.48 -5.22
CA GLY A 114 -13.55 -0.11 -5.08
C GLY A 114 -13.98 0.91 -6.13
N ARG A 115 -15.10 0.64 -6.83
CA ARG A 115 -15.82 1.68 -7.56
C ARG A 115 -16.32 2.75 -6.56
N PRO A 116 -16.33 4.03 -6.96
CA PRO A 116 -16.86 5.11 -6.13
C PRO A 116 -18.31 4.84 -5.71
#